data_AF-A0A378JL36-F1
#
_entry.id   AF-A0A378JL36-F1
#
_cell.length_a   1.000
_cell.length_b   1.000
_cell.length_c   1.000
_cell.angle_alpha   90.00
_cell.angle_beta   90.00
_cell.angle_gamma   90.00
#
_symmetry.space_group_name_H-M   'P 1'
#
loop_
_entity.id
_entity.type
_entity.pdbx_description
1 polymer ?
#
loop_
_entity_poly.entity_id
_entity_poly.type
_entity_poly.pdbx_seq_one_letter_code
_entity_poly.pdbx_strand_id
1 'polypeptide(L)'
;MKKFWRGAAYVVLSIHIVFTFFIVLTPFTILIGKWQLWPWTQNQLFRYIHLLLLTYVIIEVLFSIPCFLTTIEINCRKKSNMPLYSTGFFDYWVENLCAITYRNWIFITIFTLISIFSFVLYFAIPPLDS
;
A
#
# COMPACT_ATOMS: atom_id res chain seq x y z
N MET A 1 -23.28 -0.35 18.79
CA MET A 1 -22.54 -1.28 17.90
C MET A 1 -22.31 -0.74 16.48
N LYS A 2 -23.32 -0.24 15.75
CA LYS A 2 -23.14 0.27 14.37
C LYS A 2 -22.13 1.42 14.21
N LYS A 3 -22.01 2.31 15.21
CA LYS A 3 -21.00 3.40 15.23
C LYS A 3 -19.55 2.89 15.33
N PHE A 4 -19.32 1.78 16.02
CA PHE A 4 -17.99 1.18 16.16
C PHE A 4 -17.49 0.61 14.82
N TRP A 5 -18.33 -0.17 14.15
CA TRP A 5 -18.04 -0.71 12.82
C TRP A 5 -17.83 0.39 11.77
N ARG A 6 -18.52 1.52 11.93
CA ARG A 6 -18.29 2.75 11.15
C ARG A 6 -16.89 3.31 11.32
N GLY A 7 -16.46 3.53 12.56
CA GLY A 7 -15.10 3.99 12.85
C GLY A 7 -14.04 3.03 12.32
N ALA A 8 -14.25 1.72 12.52
CA ALA A 8 -13.32 0.69 12.04
C ALA A 8 -13.13 0.72 10.52
N ALA A 9 -14.18 0.94 9.72
CA ALA A 9 -14.06 1.05 8.27
C ALA A 9 -13.15 2.21 7.84
N TYR A 10 -13.34 3.41 8.41
CA TYR A 10 -12.50 4.57 8.11
C TYR A 10 -11.05 4.40 8.59
N VAL A 11 -10.84 3.73 9.72
CA VAL A 11 -9.49 3.41 10.23
C VAL A 11 -8.78 2.46 9.28
N VAL A 12 -9.43 1.38 8.84
CA VAL A 12 -8.84 0.41 7.90
C VAL A 12 -8.50 1.07 6.56
N LEU A 13 -9.40 1.92 6.04
CA LEU A 13 -9.13 2.68 4.82
C LEU A 13 -7.93 3.63 4.99
N SER A 14 -7.87 4.34 6.11
CA SER A 14 -6.78 5.27 6.41
C SER A 14 -5.43 4.53 6.51
N ILE A 15 -5.42 3.37 7.17
CA ILE A 15 -4.25 2.48 7.22
C ILE A 15 -3.87 2.03 5.81
N HIS A 16 -4.84 1.65 4.97
CA HIS A 16 -4.57 1.20 3.60
C HIS A 16 -3.92 2.30 2.74
N ILE A 17 -4.39 3.54 2.87
CA ILE A 17 -3.80 4.69 2.18
C ILE A 17 -2.36 4.90 2.65
N VAL A 18 -2.14 5.04 3.97
CA VAL A 18 -0.80 5.24 4.53
C VAL A 18 0.16 4.13 4.12
N PHE A 19 -0.32 2.88 4.15
CA PHE A 19 0.42 1.70 3.72
C PHE A 19 0.80 1.76 2.24
N THR A 20 -0.14 2.13 1.37
CA THR A 20 0.11 2.28 -0.08
C THR A 20 1.14 3.36 -0.35
N PHE A 21 0.97 4.54 0.27
CA PHE A 21 1.95 5.63 0.16
C PHE A 21 3.31 5.21 0.69
N PHE A 22 3.37 4.48 1.79
CA PHE A 22 4.61 3.96 2.35
C PHE A 22 5.33 3.07 1.33
N ILE A 23 4.65 2.11 0.72
CA ILE A 23 5.25 1.21 -0.28
C ILE A 23 5.76 1.98 -1.50
N VAL A 24 4.98 2.94 -2.00
CA VAL A 24 5.31 3.72 -3.20
C VAL A 24 6.45 4.71 -2.94
N LEU A 25 6.42 5.46 -1.83
CA LEU A 25 7.38 6.53 -1.54
C LEU A 25 8.72 6.02 -1.04
N THR A 26 8.74 4.92 -0.29
CA THR A 26 9.95 4.34 0.29
C THR A 26 11.13 4.20 -0.69
N PRO A 27 10.98 3.59 -1.88
CA PRO A 27 12.11 3.46 -2.83
C PRO A 27 12.67 4.81 -3.27
N PHE A 28 11.83 5.83 -3.44
CA PHE A 28 12.30 7.19 -3.77
C PHE A 28 13.05 7.83 -2.60
N THR A 29 12.56 7.68 -1.38
CA THR A 29 13.28 8.14 -0.18
C THR A 29 14.60 7.41 0.03
N ILE A 30 14.71 6.12 -0.32
CA ILE A 30 16.00 5.40 -0.27
C ILE A 30 16.98 5.98 -1.28
N LEU A 31 16.53 6.31 -2.49
CA LEU A 31 17.37 6.93 -3.52
C LEU A 31 17.87 8.32 -3.09
N ILE A 32 16.96 9.18 -2.61
CA ILE A 32 17.29 10.53 -2.11
C ILE A 32 18.18 10.44 -0.86
N GLY A 33 17.85 9.53 0.05
CA GLY A 33 18.60 9.30 1.28
C GLY A 33 20.03 8.82 1.04
N LYS A 34 20.28 8.07 -0.05
CA LYS A 34 21.65 7.76 -0.49
C LYS A 34 22.42 9.02 -0.89
N TRP A 35 21.78 9.95 -1.61
CA TRP A 35 22.43 11.21 -2.03
C TRP A 35 22.66 12.16 -0.85
N GLN A 36 21.77 12.15 0.15
CA GLN A 36 21.84 13.03 1.33
C GLN A 36 22.45 12.36 2.57
N LEU A 37 22.97 11.13 2.45
CA LEU A 37 23.54 10.32 3.55
C LEU A 37 22.61 10.21 4.79
N TRP A 38 21.31 10.09 4.58
CA TRP A 38 20.34 10.03 5.65
C TRP A 38 20.43 8.72 6.44
N PRO A 39 20.74 8.74 7.75
CA PRO A 39 21.04 7.53 8.52
C PRO A 39 19.85 6.56 8.64
N TRP A 40 18.62 7.07 8.72
CA TRP A 40 17.42 6.22 8.76
C TRP A 40 17.15 5.46 7.44
N THR A 41 17.58 5.98 6.28
CA THR A 41 17.43 5.31 4.97
C THR A 41 18.45 4.20 4.73
N GLN A 42 19.49 4.17 5.57
CA GLN A 42 20.51 3.13 5.61
C GLN A 42 20.17 2.04 6.63
N ASN A 43 19.15 2.25 7.47
CA ASN A 43 18.70 1.27 8.45
C ASN A 43 18.14 0.02 7.73
N GLN A 44 18.80 -1.12 7.95
CA GLN A 44 18.42 -2.39 7.34
C GLN A 44 17.01 -2.82 7.75
N LEU A 45 16.57 -2.52 8.98
CA LEU A 45 15.24 -2.88 9.47
C LEU A 45 14.13 -2.23 8.62
N PHE A 46 14.32 -0.96 8.26
CA PHE A 46 13.37 -0.22 7.42
C PHE A 46 13.23 -0.86 6.03
N ARG A 47 14.37 -1.25 5.43
CA ARG A 47 14.40 -1.94 4.13
C ARG A 47 13.78 -3.33 4.19
N TYR A 48 14.03 -4.10 5.26
CA TYR A 48 13.42 -5.42 5.44
C TYR A 48 11.90 -5.35 5.61
N ILE A 49 11.42 -4.43 6.45
CA ILE A 49 9.97 -4.23 6.64
C ILE A 49 9.33 -3.82 5.30
N HIS A 50 9.94 -2.87 4.58
CA HIS A 50 9.43 -2.45 3.26
C HIS A 50 9.39 -3.62 2.27
N LEU A 51 10.48 -4.40 2.14
CA LEU A 51 10.52 -5.55 1.23
C LEU A 51 9.50 -6.64 1.60
N LEU A 52 9.31 -6.94 2.88
CA LEU A 52 8.30 -7.91 3.33
C LEU A 52 6.89 -7.47 2.94
N LEU A 53 6.55 -6.21 3.21
CA LEU A 53 5.24 -5.64 2.88
C LEU A 53 5.03 -5.56 1.37
N LEU A 54 6.05 -5.13 0.63
CA LEU A 54 6.04 -5.07 -0.83
C LEU A 54 5.84 -6.47 -1.44
N THR A 55 6.54 -7.48 -0.93
CA THR A 55 6.41 -8.89 -1.37
C THR A 55 4.99 -9.40 -1.13
N TYR A 56 4.42 -9.11 0.03
CA TYR A 56 3.03 -9.45 0.35
C TYR A 56 2.06 -8.85 -0.67
N VAL A 57 2.19 -7.54 -0.97
CA VAL A 57 1.31 -6.86 -1.94
C VAL A 57 1.48 -7.41 -3.35
N ILE A 58 2.71 -7.68 -3.80
CA ILE A 58 2.95 -8.29 -5.12
C ILE A 58 2.24 -9.63 -5.26
N ILE A 59 2.25 -10.46 -4.21
CA ILE A 59 1.55 -11.74 -4.21
C ILE A 59 0.04 -11.49 -4.36
N GLU A 60 -0.55 -10.59 -3.57
CA GLU A 60 -1.98 -10.26 -3.72
C GLU A 60 -2.31 -9.83 -5.15
N VAL A 61 -1.47 -8.98 -5.74
CA VAL A 61 -1.64 -8.42 -7.09
C VAL A 61 -1.47 -9.47 -8.19
N LEU A 62 -0.44 -10.32 -8.11
CA LEU A 62 -0.18 -11.38 -9.08
C LEU A 62 -1.28 -12.42 -9.09
N PHE A 63 -1.81 -12.77 -7.92
CA PHE A 63 -2.93 -13.71 -7.80
C PHE A 63 -4.30 -13.05 -8.05
N SER A 64 -4.33 -11.75 -8.39
CA SER A 64 -5.57 -10.97 -8.56
C SER A 64 -6.53 -11.10 -7.36
N ILE A 65 -5.96 -11.26 -6.16
CA ILE A 65 -6.69 -11.37 -4.91
C ILE A 65 -6.99 -9.93 -4.44
N PRO A 66 -8.23 -9.62 -4.03
CA PRO A 66 -8.52 -8.32 -3.45
C PRO A 66 -7.68 -8.13 -2.19
N CYS A 67 -7.07 -6.95 -2.03
CA CYS A 67 -6.23 -6.65 -0.86
C CYS A 67 -6.98 -7.00 0.44
N PHE A 68 -6.29 -7.69 1.35
CA PHE A 68 -6.86 -8.14 2.62
C PHE A 68 -7.54 -7.00 3.39
N LEU A 69 -6.96 -5.79 3.37
CA LEU A 69 -7.53 -4.61 4.02
C LEU A 69 -8.87 -4.19 3.41
N THR A 70 -9.02 -4.26 2.09
CA THR A 70 -10.29 -3.94 1.40
C THR A 70 -11.37 -4.95 1.78
N THR A 71 -11.01 -6.22 1.94
CA THR A 71 -11.94 -7.26 2.40
C THR A 71 -12.44 -6.98 3.82
N ILE A 72 -11.54 -6.56 4.72
CA ILE A 72 -11.91 -6.16 6.09
C ILE A 72 -12.82 -4.93 6.06
N GLU A 73 -12.48 -3.90 5.29
CA GLU A 73 -13.27 -2.68 5.18
C GLU A 73 -14.69 -2.99 4.73
N ILE A 74 -14.84 -3.76 3.65
CA ILE A 74 -16.14 -4.16 3.10
C ILE A 74 -16.96 -4.90 4.16
N ASN A 75 -16.35 -5.82 4.91
CA ASN A 75 -17.03 -6.53 5.99
C ASN A 75 -17.45 -5.59 7.14
N CYS A 76 -16.62 -4.63 7.53
CA CYS A 76 -16.98 -3.60 8.51
C CYS A 76 -18.15 -2.73 8.04
N ARG A 77 -18.13 -2.30 6.77
CA ARG A 77 -19.21 -1.51 6.15
C ARG A 77 -20.53 -2.28 6.11
N LYS A 78 -20.50 -3.54 5.66
CA LYS A 78 -21.67 -4.46 5.67
C LYS A 78 -22.27 -4.60 7.07
N LYS A 79 -21.45 -4.83 8.10
CA LYS A 79 -21.91 -4.95 9.50
C LYS A 79 -22.53 -3.66 10.06
N SER A 80 -22.26 -2.52 9.44
CA SER A 80 -22.76 -1.21 9.87
C SER A 80 -23.98 -0.71 9.07
N ASN A 81 -24.49 -1.49 8.11
CA ASN A 81 -25.48 -1.07 7.10
C ASN A 81 -25.07 0.25 6.43
N MET A 82 -23.77 0.44 6.19
CA MET A 82 -23.32 1.52 5.34
C MET A 82 -23.45 1.10 3.87
N PRO A 83 -23.76 2.04 2.97
CA PRO A 83 -23.58 1.81 1.54
C PRO A 83 -22.12 1.38 1.29
N LEU A 84 -21.94 0.38 0.43
CA LEU A 84 -20.61 -0.10 0.02
C LEU A 84 -19.81 1.02 -0.66
N TYR A 85 -20.50 1.86 -1.43
CA TYR A 85 -19.99 3.05 -2.09
C TYR A 85 -20.96 4.20 -1.79
N SER A 86 -20.54 5.20 -1.01
CA SER A 86 -21.32 6.44 -0.78
C SER A 86 -20.75 7.58 -1.63
N THR A 87 -21.49 8.69 -1.75
CA THR A 87 -21.03 9.92 -2.42
C THR A 87 -20.08 10.76 -1.56
N GLY A 88 -19.40 10.17 -0.57
CA GLY A 88 -18.38 10.85 0.22
C GLY A 88 -17.07 11.02 -0.57
N PHE A 89 -16.32 12.10 -0.31
CA PHE A 89 -15.05 12.40 -0.99
C PHE A 89 -14.09 11.18 -1.05
N PHE A 90 -13.97 10.43 0.06
CA PHE A 90 -13.14 9.23 0.12
C PHE A 90 -13.71 8.05 -0.68
N ASP A 91 -15.02 7.84 -0.64
CA ASP A 91 -15.68 6.77 -1.40
C ASP A 91 -15.67 7.09 -2.89
N TYR A 92 -15.73 8.36 -3.29
CA TYR A 92 -15.55 8.81 -4.68
C TYR A 92 -14.13 8.52 -5.17
N TRP A 93 -13.08 8.82 -4.40
CA TRP A 93 -11.72 8.48 -4.79
C TRP A 93 -11.49 6.97 -4.80
N VAL A 94 -12.06 6.22 -3.84
CA VAL A 94 -12.00 4.74 -3.83
C VAL A 94 -12.74 4.17 -5.02
N GLU A 95 -13.96 4.62 -5.34
CA GLU A 95 -14.72 4.17 -6.51
C GLU A 95 -14.03 4.58 -7.81
N ASN A 96 -13.41 5.75 -7.90
CA ASN A 96 -12.73 6.21 -9.12
C ASN A 96 -11.36 5.52 -9.31
N LEU A 97 -10.60 5.31 -8.22
CA LEU A 97 -9.38 4.50 -8.23
C LEU A 97 -9.71 3.01 -8.45
N CYS A 98 -10.83 2.51 -7.90
CA CYS A 98 -11.33 1.15 -8.13
C CYS A 98 -12.03 0.95 -9.48
N ALA A 99 -12.59 1.99 -10.09
CA ALA A 99 -13.08 1.95 -11.47
C ALA A 99 -11.90 1.86 -12.44
N ILE A 100 -10.76 2.49 -12.11
CA ILE A 100 -9.47 2.21 -12.75
C ILE A 100 -9.00 0.77 -12.44
N THR A 101 -9.32 0.22 -11.26
CA THR A 101 -9.08 -1.21 -10.90
C THR A 101 -9.85 -2.20 -11.76
N TYR A 102 -10.89 -1.82 -12.52
CA TYR A 102 -11.47 -2.74 -13.53
C TYR A 102 -10.44 -3.17 -14.59
N ARG A 103 -9.35 -2.42 -14.73
CA ARG A 103 -8.19 -2.82 -15.53
C ARG A 103 -7.06 -3.25 -14.60
N ASN A 104 -7.21 -4.41 -13.96
CA ASN A 104 -6.20 -5.10 -13.13
C ASN A 104 -4.75 -4.92 -13.64
N TRP A 105 -4.57 -4.91 -14.96
CA TRP A 105 -3.30 -4.68 -15.64
C TRP A 105 -2.56 -3.40 -15.24
N ILE A 106 -3.23 -2.27 -15.00
CA ILE A 106 -2.56 -1.01 -14.62
C ILE A 106 -1.94 -1.17 -13.24
N PHE A 107 -2.70 -1.74 -12.30
CA PHE A 107 -2.23 -1.98 -10.94
C PHE A 107 -1.08 -2.99 -10.92
N ILE A 108 -1.24 -4.11 -11.63
CA ILE A 108 -0.18 -5.11 -11.81
C ILE A 108 1.08 -4.45 -12.38
N THR A 109 0.96 -3.62 -13.42
CA THR A 109 2.10 -2.97 -14.06
C THR A 109 2.80 -2.01 -13.10
N ILE A 110 2.07 -1.10 -12.44
CA ILE A 110 2.66 -0.11 -11.53
C ILE A 110 3.34 -0.79 -10.35
N PHE A 111 2.66 -1.73 -9.69
CA PHE A 111 3.23 -2.42 -8.53
C PHE A 111 4.38 -3.35 -8.92
N THR A 112 4.36 -3.95 -10.10
CA THR A 112 5.50 -4.72 -10.62
C THR A 112 6.70 -3.81 -10.91
N LEU A 113 6.50 -2.63 -11.49
CA LEU A 113 7.58 -1.66 -11.71
C LEU A 113 8.18 -1.17 -10.40
N ILE A 114 7.34 -0.80 -9.42
CA ILE A 114 7.78 -0.39 -8.09
C ILE A 114 8.50 -1.53 -7.38
N SER A 115 8.02 -2.77 -7.55
CA SER A 115 8.67 -3.97 -7.04
C SER A 115 10.08 -4.10 -7.57
N ILE A 116 10.22 -4.18 -8.90
CA ILE A 116 11.50 -4.34 -9.57
C ILE A 116 12.43 -3.19 -9.17
N PHE A 117 11.94 -1.96 -9.16
CA PHE A 117 12.72 -0.79 -8.76
C PHE A 117 13.22 -0.91 -7.31
N SER A 118 12.36 -1.35 -6.39
CA SER A 118 12.74 -1.54 -4.98
C SER A 118 13.75 -2.67 -4.79
N PHE A 119 13.58 -3.80 -5.48
CA PHE A 119 14.56 -4.90 -5.47
C PHE A 119 15.89 -4.46 -6.06
N VAL A 120 15.88 -3.76 -7.20
CA VAL A 120 17.10 -3.20 -7.81
C VAL A 120 17.80 -2.25 -6.86
N LEU A 121 17.07 -1.34 -6.21
CA LEU A 121 17.65 -0.44 -5.20
C LEU A 121 18.24 -1.20 -4.02
N TYR A 122 17.58 -2.27 -3.56
CA TYR A 122 18.07 -3.09 -2.46
C TYR A 122 19.39 -3.80 -2.81
N PHE A 123 19.50 -4.40 -4.00
CA PHE A 123 20.72 -5.08 -4.45
C PHE A 123 21.82 -4.12 -4.89
N ALA A 124 21.48 -3.00 -5.54
CA ALA A 124 22.47 -2.05 -6.06
C ALA A 124 23.02 -1.09 -5.00
N ILE A 125 22.30 -0.91 -3.88
CA ILE A 125 22.74 -0.08 -2.76
C ILE A 125 23.03 -1.02 -1.59
N PRO A 126 24.27 -1.56 -1.48
CA PRO A 126 24.65 -2.32 -0.30
C PRO A 126 24.35 -1.48 0.95
N PRO A 127 23.78 -2.09 2.01
CA PRO A 127 23.65 -1.38 3.27
C PRO A 127 25.05 -0.90 3.68
N LEU A 128 25.19 0.35 4.11
CA LEU A 128 26.48 0.79 4.64
C LEU A 128 26.75 -0.06 5.88
N ASP A 129 27.77 -0.90 5.77
CA ASP A 129 28.32 -1.69 6.86
C ASP A 129 28.64 -0.72 8.01
N SER A 130 28.03 -0.95 9.17
CA SER A 130 28.36 -0.26 10.42
C SER A 130 29.70 -0.73 10.97
#